data_AF-A0A419XAC8-F1
#
_entry.id   AF-A0A419XAC8-F1
#
_cell.length_a   1.000
_cell.length_b   1.000
_cell.length_c   1.000
_cell.angle_alpha   90.00
_cell.angle_beta   90.00
_cell.angle_gamma   90.00
#
_symmetry.space_group_name_H-M   'P 1'
#
loop_
_entity.id
_entity.type
_entity.pdbx_description
1 polymer ?
#
loop_
_entity_poly.entity_id
_entity_poly.type
_entity_poly.pdbx_seq_one_letter_code
_entity_poly.pdbx_strand_id
1 'polypeptide(L)'
;MTQNTEELKELVSAAIENGQNGKIKASKSALRDIYSTIKNNPFLLWEDSYVSQLGKAIIMMIHWDMIDDEDENIGLAHLAYLYISKAIEKEESLQPESDKCELFRLRKDRIIIMKSFDDFFVESLQNFYFSDNKATDLDTYNEQRKAVLSRLPFMQFSDIYLIEQDYPNLRDDEFLLELANMIEHDQEFTNENLNEAFLLHKILYKFTYEELKKGELVY
;
A
#
# COMPACT_ATOMS: atom_id res chain seq x y z
N MET A 1 -16.69 0.81 -21.87
CA MET A 1 -15.56 1.12 -20.96
C MET A 1 -15.95 2.21 -19.98
N THR A 2 -16.37 3.39 -20.42
CA THR A 2 -16.81 4.50 -19.54
C THR A 2 -17.91 4.12 -18.55
N GLN A 3 -18.92 3.34 -18.96
CA GLN A 3 -20.01 2.93 -18.06
C GLN A 3 -19.51 2.10 -16.86
N ASN A 4 -18.66 1.09 -17.08
CA ASN A 4 -18.11 0.26 -16.01
C ASN A 4 -17.16 1.07 -15.09
N THR A 5 -16.44 2.06 -15.64
CA THR A 5 -15.60 2.98 -14.86
C THR A 5 -16.44 3.84 -13.92
N GLU A 6 -17.54 4.45 -14.40
CA GLU A 6 -18.44 5.23 -13.54
C GLU A 6 -19.10 4.36 -12.46
N GLU A 7 -19.60 3.18 -12.83
CA GLU A 7 -20.19 2.23 -11.89
C GLU A 7 -19.22 1.85 -10.77
N LEU A 8 -17.95 1.57 -11.10
CA LEU A 8 -16.94 1.27 -10.08
C LEU A 8 -16.63 2.47 -9.18
N LYS A 9 -16.61 3.69 -9.70
CA LYS A 9 -16.40 4.91 -8.89
C LYS A 9 -17.56 5.16 -7.92
N GLU A 10 -18.78 4.93 -8.37
CA GLU A 10 -19.97 5.01 -7.51
C GLU A 10 -19.90 3.97 -6.39
N LEU A 11 -19.51 2.73 -6.71
CA LEU A 11 -19.31 1.69 -5.71
C LEU A 11 -18.22 2.06 -4.69
N VAL A 12 -17.06 2.56 -5.15
CA VAL A 12 -15.96 2.99 -4.26
C VAL A 12 -16.41 4.11 -3.34
N SER A 13 -17.10 5.12 -3.87
CA SER A 13 -17.65 6.24 -3.10
C SER A 13 -18.64 5.74 -2.05
N ALA A 14 -19.59 4.89 -2.47
CA ALA A 14 -20.60 4.32 -1.59
C ALA A 14 -19.99 3.43 -0.51
N ALA A 15 -18.95 2.64 -0.81
CA ALA A 15 -18.27 1.81 0.16
C ALA A 15 -17.64 2.66 1.27
N ILE A 16 -16.87 3.68 0.89
CA ILE A 16 -16.17 4.56 1.83
C ILE A 16 -17.17 5.38 2.66
N GLU A 17 -18.15 6.02 2.02
CA GLU A 17 -19.15 6.85 2.70
C GLU A 17 -19.99 6.01 3.69
N ASN A 18 -20.46 4.83 3.27
CA ASN A 18 -21.21 3.95 4.16
C ASN A 18 -20.35 3.46 5.34
N GLY A 19 -19.06 3.19 5.11
CA GLY A 19 -18.14 2.77 6.17
C GLY A 19 -17.92 3.87 7.20
N GLN A 20 -17.66 5.10 6.75
CA GLN A 20 -17.47 6.27 7.61
C GLN A 20 -18.74 6.62 8.42
N ASN A 21 -19.92 6.41 7.82
CA ASN A 21 -21.21 6.66 8.48
C ASN A 21 -21.73 5.49 9.33
N GLY A 22 -20.92 4.45 9.56
CA GLY A 22 -21.30 3.29 10.37
C GLY A 22 -22.35 2.36 9.72
N LYS A 23 -22.66 2.54 8.43
CA LYS A 23 -23.57 1.69 7.64
C LYS A 23 -22.82 0.45 7.13
N ILE A 24 -22.26 -0.33 8.06
CA ILE A 24 -21.31 -1.43 7.78
C ILE A 24 -21.87 -2.45 6.79
N LYS A 25 -23.15 -2.84 6.92
CA LYS A 25 -23.77 -3.82 6.01
C LYS A 25 -23.81 -3.33 4.55
N ALA A 26 -24.14 -2.05 4.35
CA ALA A 26 -24.18 -1.46 3.01
C ALA A 26 -22.77 -1.32 2.44
N SER A 27 -21.81 -0.88 3.26
CA SER A 27 -20.40 -0.80 2.87
C SER A 27 -19.84 -2.17 2.47
N LYS A 28 -20.04 -3.21 3.29
CA LYS A 28 -19.64 -4.59 2.95
C LYS A 28 -20.31 -5.11 1.66
N SER A 29 -21.52 -4.66 1.34
CA SER A 29 -22.15 -5.01 0.05
C SER A 29 -21.40 -4.39 -1.12
N ALA A 30 -21.17 -3.08 -1.09
CA ALA A 30 -20.43 -2.36 -2.13
C ALA A 30 -18.99 -2.89 -2.27
N LEU A 31 -18.32 -3.22 -1.16
CA LEU A 31 -16.99 -3.82 -1.18
C LEU A 31 -16.96 -5.18 -1.91
N ARG A 32 -17.98 -6.04 -1.78
CA ARG A 32 -18.05 -7.30 -2.54
C ARG A 32 -18.21 -7.06 -4.04
N ASP A 33 -18.97 -6.04 -4.43
CA ASP A 33 -19.17 -5.68 -5.83
C ASP A 33 -17.88 -5.08 -6.43
N ILE A 34 -17.15 -4.27 -5.65
CA ILE A 34 -15.81 -3.77 -5.99
C ILE A 34 -14.87 -4.95 -6.21
N TYR A 35 -14.79 -5.87 -5.24
CA TYR A 35 -13.92 -7.05 -5.30
C TYR A 35 -14.19 -7.88 -6.56
N SER A 36 -15.47 -8.15 -6.85
CA SER A 36 -15.88 -8.88 -8.06
C SER A 36 -15.47 -8.14 -9.35
N THR A 37 -15.51 -6.81 -9.35
CA THR A 37 -15.11 -6.00 -10.50
C THR A 37 -13.60 -6.05 -10.73
N ILE A 38 -12.80 -5.90 -9.67
CA ILE A 38 -11.33 -5.88 -9.78
C ILE A 38 -10.71 -7.26 -10.02
N LYS A 39 -11.39 -8.35 -9.63
CA LYS A 39 -11.00 -9.72 -10.05
C LYS A 39 -11.08 -9.90 -11.56
N ASN A 40 -12.06 -9.25 -12.21
CA ASN A 40 -12.24 -9.34 -13.66
C ASN A 40 -11.37 -8.35 -14.44
N ASN A 41 -11.19 -7.14 -13.91
CA ASN A 41 -10.37 -6.11 -14.54
C ASN A 41 -9.74 -5.19 -13.49
N PRO A 42 -8.56 -5.54 -12.95
CA PRO A 42 -7.90 -4.74 -11.92
C PRO A 42 -7.46 -3.36 -12.44
N PHE A 43 -7.18 -3.23 -13.74
CA PHE A 43 -6.71 -1.98 -14.31
C PHE A 43 -7.85 -0.99 -14.67
N LEU A 44 -9.10 -1.27 -14.31
CA LEU A 44 -10.26 -0.49 -14.74
C LEU A 44 -10.19 1.00 -14.32
N LEU A 45 -9.63 1.30 -13.15
CA LEU A 45 -9.41 2.67 -12.65
C LEU A 45 -7.93 3.10 -12.68
N TRP A 46 -7.06 2.37 -13.37
CA TRP A 46 -5.61 2.54 -13.25
C TRP A 46 -5.09 3.96 -13.55
N GLU A 47 -5.71 4.65 -14.52
CA GLU A 47 -5.36 6.03 -14.90
C GLU A 47 -6.34 7.08 -14.33
N ASP A 48 -7.40 6.63 -13.66
CA ASP A 48 -8.43 7.48 -13.07
C ASP A 48 -7.94 8.13 -11.76
N SER A 49 -8.53 9.24 -11.33
CA SER A 49 -8.23 9.85 -10.03
C SER A 49 -8.70 8.99 -8.86
N TYR A 50 -9.66 8.09 -9.07
CA TYR A 50 -10.20 7.18 -8.05
C TYR A 50 -9.29 5.99 -7.71
N VAL A 51 -8.12 5.83 -8.36
CA VAL A 51 -7.23 4.69 -8.12
C VAL A 51 -6.82 4.58 -6.64
N SER A 52 -6.55 5.69 -5.96
CA SER A 52 -6.18 5.66 -4.53
C SER A 52 -7.35 5.25 -3.63
N GLN A 53 -8.56 5.70 -3.97
CA GLN A 53 -9.80 5.39 -3.24
C GLN A 53 -10.15 3.91 -3.41
N LEU A 54 -9.82 3.31 -4.56
CA LEU A 54 -9.89 1.87 -4.76
C LEU A 54 -8.91 1.14 -3.81
N GLY A 55 -7.67 1.62 -3.69
CA GLY A 55 -6.72 1.11 -2.69
C GLY A 55 -7.24 1.20 -1.26
N LYS A 56 -7.87 2.33 -0.89
CA LYS A 56 -8.51 2.52 0.42
C LYS A 56 -9.70 1.58 0.66
N ALA A 57 -10.51 1.34 -0.36
CA ALA A 57 -11.60 0.37 -0.28
C ALA A 57 -11.05 -1.05 -0.01
N ILE A 58 -9.93 -1.43 -0.63
CA ILE A 58 -9.28 -2.71 -0.36
C ILE A 58 -8.74 -2.77 1.09
N ILE A 59 -8.10 -1.71 1.59
CA ILE A 59 -7.69 -1.64 3.01
C ILE A 59 -8.88 -1.91 3.94
N MET A 60 -10.06 -1.35 3.63
CA MET A 60 -11.29 -1.63 4.40
C MET A 60 -11.73 -3.10 4.30
N MET A 61 -11.56 -3.77 3.15
CA MET A 61 -11.87 -5.19 3.01
C MET A 61 -10.99 -6.05 3.93
N ILE A 62 -9.68 -5.80 3.93
CA ILE A 62 -8.72 -6.55 4.74
C ILE A 62 -8.99 -6.31 6.24
N HIS A 63 -9.17 -5.04 6.65
CA HIS A 63 -9.47 -4.72 8.05
C HIS A 63 -10.79 -5.31 8.58
N TRP A 64 -11.74 -5.55 7.69
CA TRP A 64 -13.04 -6.14 8.05
C TRP A 64 -13.12 -7.64 7.86
N ASP A 65 -11.98 -8.27 7.58
CA ASP A 65 -11.82 -9.71 7.43
C ASP A 65 -12.86 -10.26 6.46
N MET A 66 -12.89 -9.65 5.26
CA MET A 66 -13.91 -9.96 4.26
C MET A 66 -13.56 -11.18 3.39
N ILE A 67 -12.30 -11.59 3.39
CA ILE A 67 -11.75 -12.68 2.60
C ILE A 67 -11.15 -13.68 3.58
N ASP A 68 -11.54 -14.95 3.46
CA ASP A 68 -11.11 -16.01 4.38
C ASP A 68 -9.74 -16.60 4.00
N ASP A 69 -9.33 -16.44 2.74
CA ASP A 69 -8.07 -16.98 2.21
C ASP A 69 -6.90 -16.04 2.52
N GLU A 70 -5.85 -16.57 3.15
CA GLU A 70 -4.69 -15.79 3.59
C GLU A 70 -3.86 -15.30 2.40
N ASP A 71 -3.66 -16.13 1.37
CA ASP A 71 -2.91 -15.77 0.17
C ASP A 71 -3.66 -14.65 -0.59
N GLU A 72 -4.99 -14.72 -0.67
CA GLU A 72 -5.80 -13.65 -1.25
C GLU A 72 -5.71 -12.34 -0.44
N ASN A 73 -5.68 -12.40 0.90
CA ASN A 73 -5.48 -11.21 1.73
C ASN A 73 -4.08 -10.59 1.55
N ILE A 74 -3.04 -11.42 1.40
CA ILE A 74 -1.67 -10.97 1.08
C ILE A 74 -1.68 -10.25 -0.27
N GLY A 75 -2.31 -10.82 -1.29
CA GLY A 75 -2.43 -10.18 -2.60
C GLY A 75 -3.23 -8.89 -2.57
N LEU A 76 -4.31 -8.82 -1.77
CA LEU A 76 -5.08 -7.59 -1.58
C LEU A 76 -4.24 -6.47 -0.95
N ALA A 77 -3.39 -6.77 0.04
CA ALA A 77 -2.50 -5.75 0.62
C ALA A 77 -1.51 -5.21 -0.42
N HIS A 78 -0.94 -6.10 -1.24
CA HIS A 78 -0.09 -5.71 -2.37
C HIS A 78 -0.85 -4.86 -3.39
N LEU A 79 -2.08 -5.23 -3.72
CA LEU A 79 -2.92 -4.50 -4.67
C LEU A 79 -3.29 -3.10 -4.14
N ALA A 80 -3.64 -2.98 -2.86
CA ALA A 80 -3.87 -1.70 -2.21
C ALA A 80 -2.63 -0.82 -2.23
N TYR A 81 -1.48 -1.38 -1.85
CA TYR A 81 -0.18 -0.71 -1.92
C TYR A 81 0.13 -0.21 -3.33
N LEU A 82 -0.13 -1.03 -4.35
CA LEU A 82 0.11 -0.70 -5.76
C LEU A 82 -0.73 0.49 -6.22
N TYR A 83 -2.03 0.47 -5.94
CA TYR A 83 -2.95 1.55 -6.32
C TYR A 83 -2.62 2.87 -5.63
N ILE A 84 -2.28 2.83 -4.33
CA ILE A 84 -1.86 4.02 -3.59
C ILE A 84 -0.54 4.56 -4.16
N SER A 85 0.43 3.68 -4.43
CA SER A 85 1.72 4.09 -5.00
C SER A 85 1.60 4.67 -6.41
N LYS A 86 0.69 4.15 -7.26
CA LYS A 86 0.36 4.73 -8.57
C LYS A 86 -0.22 6.14 -8.43
N ALA A 87 -1.07 6.38 -7.44
CA ALA A 87 -1.60 7.72 -7.16
C ALA A 87 -0.50 8.69 -6.70
N ILE A 88 0.42 8.24 -5.84
CA ILE A 88 1.58 9.05 -5.40
C ILE A 88 2.43 9.44 -6.61
N GLU A 89 2.81 8.48 -7.47
CA GLU A 89 3.60 8.76 -8.68
C GLU A 89 2.91 9.78 -9.59
N LYS A 90 1.58 9.63 -9.78
CA LYS A 90 0.78 10.56 -10.57
C LYS A 90 0.83 11.97 -9.98
N GLU A 91 0.59 12.11 -8.69
CA GLU A 91 0.55 13.42 -8.02
C GLU A 91 1.93 14.09 -7.97
N GLU A 92 2.99 13.32 -7.72
CA GLU A 92 4.38 13.81 -7.79
C GLU A 92 4.79 14.26 -9.20
N SER A 93 4.16 13.72 -10.24
CA SER A 93 4.43 14.12 -11.63
C SER A 93 3.81 15.46 -12.05
N LEU A 94 2.85 15.98 -11.28
CA LEU A 94 2.13 17.22 -11.58
C LEU A 94 2.92 18.50 -11.21
N GLN A 95 4.23 18.42 -10.95
CA GLN A 95 5.05 19.56 -10.54
C GLN A 95 4.95 20.75 -11.52
N PRO A 96 4.76 21.99 -11.04
CA PRO A 96 4.70 22.44 -9.62
C PRO A 96 3.30 22.44 -8.97
N GLU A 97 2.25 21.99 -9.66
CA GLU A 97 0.84 22.04 -9.21
C GLU A 97 0.41 20.90 -8.25
N SER A 98 1.35 20.15 -7.68
CA SER A 98 1.01 19.02 -6.79
C SER A 98 0.12 19.47 -5.63
N ASP A 99 -1.02 18.82 -5.46
CA ASP A 99 -1.86 18.94 -4.27
C ASP A 99 -1.14 18.26 -3.12
N LYS A 100 -0.46 19.07 -2.32
CA LYS A 100 0.22 18.57 -1.14
C LYS A 100 -0.77 17.73 -0.33
N CYS A 101 -1.97 18.24 -0.02
CA CYS A 101 -2.93 17.62 0.93
C CYS A 101 -3.24 16.19 0.52
N GLU A 102 -3.37 15.97 -0.79
CA GLU A 102 -3.53 14.66 -1.36
C GLU A 102 -2.28 13.79 -1.17
N LEU A 103 -1.06 14.28 -1.46
CA LEU A 103 0.19 13.54 -1.19
C LEU A 103 0.34 13.11 0.27
N PHE A 104 -0.04 13.97 1.23
CA PHE A 104 -0.05 13.60 2.64
C PHE A 104 -0.97 12.42 2.90
N ARG A 105 -2.22 12.50 2.42
CA ARG A 105 -3.22 11.45 2.59
C ARG A 105 -2.75 10.14 1.96
N LEU A 106 -2.20 10.20 0.74
CA LEU A 106 -1.72 9.03 0.01
C LEU A 106 -0.53 8.35 0.70
N ARG A 107 0.48 9.12 1.13
CA ARG A 107 1.64 8.59 1.86
C ARG A 107 1.20 8.01 3.20
N LYS A 108 0.28 8.65 3.91
CA LYS A 108 -0.31 8.11 5.14
C LYS A 108 -1.06 6.80 4.89
N ASP A 109 -1.88 6.71 3.84
CA ASP A 109 -2.58 5.47 3.47
C ASP A 109 -1.56 4.34 3.14
N ARG A 110 -0.43 4.66 2.49
CA ARG A 110 0.66 3.70 2.22
C ARG A 110 1.38 3.24 3.50
N ILE A 111 1.63 4.14 4.44
CA ILE A 111 2.19 3.80 5.76
C ILE A 111 1.22 2.86 6.51
N ILE A 112 -0.08 3.15 6.50
CA ILE A 112 -1.08 2.33 7.20
C ILE A 112 -1.08 0.89 6.69
N ILE A 113 -1.17 0.67 5.37
CA ILE A 113 -1.16 -0.70 4.83
C ILE A 113 0.14 -1.43 5.19
N MET A 114 1.29 -0.75 5.11
CA MET A 114 2.58 -1.36 5.45
C MET A 114 2.73 -1.65 6.94
N LYS A 115 2.15 -0.83 7.83
CA LYS A 115 2.27 -1.01 9.28
C LYS A 115 1.28 -2.02 9.83
N SER A 116 0.10 -2.11 9.23
CA SER A 116 -0.97 -3.03 9.64
C SER A 116 -0.76 -4.46 9.13
N PHE A 117 -0.03 -4.62 8.02
CA PHE A 117 0.16 -5.91 7.34
C PHE A 117 1.63 -6.08 6.92
N ASP A 118 2.56 -5.82 7.85
CA ASP A 118 4.00 -5.81 7.57
C ASP A 118 4.50 -7.18 7.11
N ASP A 119 4.03 -8.25 7.73
CA ASP A 119 4.28 -9.64 7.38
C ASP A 119 3.89 -10.00 5.94
N PHE A 120 2.83 -9.39 5.39
CA PHE A 120 2.36 -9.68 4.03
C PHE A 120 3.39 -9.28 2.96
N PHE A 121 4.25 -8.29 3.21
CA PHE A 121 5.24 -7.81 2.23
C PHE A 121 6.58 -8.56 2.28
N VAL A 122 6.78 -9.40 3.29
CA VAL A 122 8.08 -10.01 3.60
C VAL A 122 8.56 -10.93 2.48
N GLU A 123 7.68 -11.79 1.97
CA GLU A 123 8.05 -12.74 0.91
C GLU A 123 8.44 -12.01 -0.38
N SER A 124 7.65 -11.02 -0.79
CA SER A 124 7.94 -10.18 -1.95
C SER A 124 9.29 -9.48 -1.80
N LEU A 125 9.54 -8.85 -0.65
CA LEU A 125 10.82 -8.21 -0.36
C LEU A 125 11.98 -9.22 -0.40
N GLN A 126 11.82 -10.40 0.21
CA GLN A 126 12.84 -11.46 0.16
C GLN A 126 13.13 -11.91 -1.27
N ASN A 127 12.11 -12.05 -2.11
CA ASN A 127 12.23 -12.50 -3.49
C ASN A 127 13.12 -11.61 -4.35
N PHE A 128 13.05 -10.28 -4.20
CA PHE A 128 13.94 -9.39 -4.96
C PHE A 128 15.23 -9.03 -4.22
N TYR A 129 15.22 -8.93 -2.89
CA TYR A 129 16.42 -8.60 -2.09
C TYR A 129 17.45 -9.73 -2.12
N PHE A 130 17.00 -10.98 -2.19
CA PHE A 130 17.84 -12.18 -2.29
C PHE A 130 17.62 -12.94 -3.60
N SER A 131 17.31 -12.22 -4.68
CA SER A 131 17.04 -12.81 -6.00
C SER A 131 18.18 -13.71 -6.52
N ASP A 132 19.44 -13.30 -6.30
CA ASP A 132 20.65 -14.05 -6.68
C ASP A 132 21.10 -15.10 -5.65
N ASN A 133 20.50 -15.11 -4.45
CA ASN A 133 20.90 -15.97 -3.33
C ASN A 133 19.68 -16.48 -2.57
N LYS A 134 18.79 -17.20 -3.26
CA LYS A 134 17.59 -17.75 -2.63
C LYS A 134 17.96 -18.78 -1.56
N ALA A 135 17.29 -18.71 -0.42
CA ALA A 135 17.46 -19.68 0.66
C ALA A 135 17.17 -21.12 0.18
N THR A 136 18.09 -22.05 0.46
CA THR A 136 17.92 -23.48 0.16
C THR A 136 17.56 -24.31 1.39
N ASP A 137 17.61 -23.69 2.57
CA ASP A 137 17.36 -24.30 3.87
C ASP A 137 16.66 -23.30 4.81
N LEU A 138 16.09 -23.82 5.90
CA LEU A 138 15.27 -23.07 6.84
C LEU A 138 16.06 -22.01 7.61
N ASP A 139 17.33 -22.25 7.91
CA ASP A 139 18.15 -21.32 8.69
C ASP A 139 18.46 -20.08 7.85
N THR A 140 18.93 -20.29 6.62
CA THR A 140 19.15 -19.21 5.64
C THR A 140 17.85 -18.43 5.35
N TYR A 141 16.72 -19.13 5.23
CA TYR A 141 15.41 -18.49 5.03
C TYR A 141 15.06 -17.55 6.19
N ASN A 142 15.24 -18.01 7.43
CA ASN A 142 14.95 -17.22 8.62
C ASN A 142 15.88 -16.00 8.76
N GLU A 143 17.14 -16.13 8.36
CA GLU A 143 18.09 -15.01 8.34
C GLU A 143 17.70 -13.96 7.30
N GLN A 144 17.37 -14.39 6.08
CA GLN A 144 16.88 -13.50 5.02
C GLN A 144 15.60 -12.78 5.43
N ARG A 145 14.65 -13.51 6.03
CA ARG A 145 13.40 -12.95 6.56
C ARG A 145 13.66 -11.85 7.58
N LYS A 146 14.57 -12.08 8.54
CA LYS A 146 14.95 -11.07 9.54
C LYS A 146 15.57 -9.83 8.91
N ALA A 147 16.44 -10.02 7.91
CA ALA A 147 17.10 -8.92 7.21
C ALA A 147 16.12 -8.04 6.42
N VAL A 148 15.08 -8.65 5.83
CA VAL A 148 14.03 -7.94 5.11
C VAL A 148 13.06 -7.23 6.05
N LEU A 149 12.66 -7.89 7.15
CA LEU A 149 11.75 -7.30 8.14
C LEU A 149 12.29 -5.99 8.72
N SER A 150 13.61 -5.85 8.88
CA SER A 150 14.20 -4.61 9.37
C SER A 150 14.12 -3.45 8.35
N ARG A 151 13.84 -3.72 7.06
CA ARG A 151 13.72 -2.69 6.01
C ARG A 151 12.33 -2.10 5.89
N LEU A 152 11.28 -2.82 6.28
CA LEU A 152 9.91 -2.32 6.27
C LEU A 152 9.73 -1.03 7.09
N PRO A 153 10.27 -0.92 8.32
CA PRO A 153 10.34 0.34 9.06
C PRO A 153 10.96 1.49 8.25
N PHE A 154 12.03 1.24 7.51
CA PHE A 154 12.69 2.30 6.73
C PHE A 154 11.86 2.77 5.53
N MET A 155 11.10 1.87 4.91
CA MET A 155 10.12 2.23 3.90
C MET A 155 9.04 3.14 4.49
N GLN A 156 8.44 2.74 5.62
CA GLN A 156 7.44 3.56 6.33
C GLN A 156 8.02 4.94 6.72
N PHE A 157 9.24 4.98 7.23
CA PHE A 157 9.91 6.22 7.62
C PHE A 157 10.25 7.10 6.42
N SER A 158 10.55 6.53 5.25
CA SER A 158 10.81 7.32 4.04
C SER A 158 9.59 8.13 3.59
N ASP A 159 8.38 7.60 3.78
CA ASP A 159 7.14 8.34 3.58
C ASP A 159 6.93 9.44 4.63
N ILE A 160 7.23 9.16 5.90
CA ILE A 160 7.19 10.15 6.99
C ILE A 160 8.17 11.30 6.69
N TYR A 161 9.39 10.98 6.26
CA TYR A 161 10.40 11.95 5.87
C TYR A 161 9.89 12.88 4.76
N LEU A 162 9.30 12.32 3.70
CA LEU A 162 8.72 13.12 2.61
C LEU A 162 7.52 13.95 3.07
N ILE A 163 6.69 13.42 3.96
CA ILE A 163 5.62 14.20 4.58
C ILE A 163 6.22 15.38 5.34
N GLU A 164 7.21 15.19 6.20
CA GLU A 164 7.80 16.26 7.02
C GLU A 164 8.36 17.42 6.17
N GLN A 165 8.97 17.12 5.01
CA GLN A 165 9.47 18.16 4.10
C GLN A 165 8.35 19.05 3.54
N ASP A 166 7.17 18.48 3.33
CA ASP A 166 6.02 19.16 2.74
C ASP A 166 5.03 19.73 3.78
N TYR A 167 5.08 19.21 5.02
CA TYR A 167 4.08 19.39 6.07
C TYR A 167 4.66 19.86 7.39
N PRO A 168 4.52 21.16 7.71
CA PRO A 168 5.06 21.71 8.95
C PRO A 168 4.34 21.22 10.22
N ASN A 169 3.21 20.50 10.10
CA ASN A 169 2.37 20.05 11.21
C ASN A 169 2.31 18.52 11.36
N LEU A 170 3.33 17.78 10.92
CA LEU A 170 3.42 16.32 11.14
C LEU A 170 3.17 15.94 12.61
N ARG A 171 3.65 16.77 13.55
CA ARG A 171 3.45 16.61 15.00
C ARG A 171 1.99 16.53 15.46
N ASP A 172 1.05 17.02 14.64
CA ASP A 172 -0.38 17.00 14.97
C ASP A 172 -1.01 15.63 14.61
N ASP A 173 -0.27 14.75 13.90
CA ASP A 173 -0.67 13.38 13.59
C ASP A 173 0.01 12.40 14.56
N GLU A 174 -0.69 12.08 15.66
CA GLU A 174 -0.19 11.21 16.74
C GLU A 174 0.30 9.86 16.21
N PHE A 175 -0.41 9.24 15.27
CA PHE A 175 -0.03 7.97 14.67
C PHE A 175 1.33 8.05 13.96
N LEU A 176 1.54 9.07 13.12
CA LEU A 176 2.80 9.22 12.39
C LEU A 176 3.96 9.57 13.34
N LEU A 177 3.70 10.39 14.36
CA LEU A 177 4.70 10.76 15.35
C LEU A 177 5.13 9.57 16.21
N GLU A 178 4.19 8.77 16.70
CA GLU A 178 4.50 7.54 17.45
C GLU A 178 5.28 6.55 16.60
N LEU A 179 4.88 6.37 15.34
CA LEU A 179 5.58 5.49 14.42
C LEU A 179 7.01 5.96 14.15
N ALA A 180 7.21 7.26 13.88
CA ALA A 180 8.54 7.83 13.68
C ALA A 180 9.44 7.58 14.90
N ASN A 181 8.95 7.90 16.10
CA ASN A 181 9.68 7.71 17.35
C ASN A 181 10.03 6.23 17.60
N MET A 182 9.11 5.31 17.30
CA MET A 182 9.35 3.87 17.43
C MET A 182 10.51 3.43 16.52
N ILE A 183 10.49 3.85 15.26
CA ILE A 183 11.50 3.46 14.26
C ILE A 183 12.87 4.02 14.64
N GLU A 184 12.94 5.31 14.99
CA GLU A 184 14.19 5.97 15.41
C GLU A 184 14.76 5.41 16.71
N HIS A 185 13.91 4.91 17.60
CA HIS A 185 14.35 4.25 18.83
C HIS A 185 14.98 2.88 18.57
N ASP A 186 14.40 2.11 17.66
CA ASP A 186 14.83 0.73 17.39
C ASP A 186 16.07 0.66 16.49
N GLN A 187 16.23 1.59 15.54
CA GLN A 187 17.30 1.56 14.55
C GLN A 187 17.78 2.98 14.19
N GLU A 188 19.09 3.14 14.01
CA GLU A 188 19.66 4.38 13.47
C GLU A 188 19.23 4.54 12.01
N PHE A 189 18.52 5.64 11.71
CA PHE A 189 18.07 5.95 10.37
C PHE A 189 19.10 6.83 9.64
N THR A 190 19.80 6.26 8.67
CA THR A 190 20.82 6.99 7.88
C THR A 190 20.31 7.40 6.49
N ASN A 191 21.04 8.31 5.83
CA ASN A 191 20.78 8.65 4.43
C ASN A 191 20.90 7.44 3.48
N GLU A 192 21.72 6.44 3.83
CA GLU A 192 21.80 5.20 3.05
C GLU A 192 20.52 4.39 3.18
N ASN A 193 19.96 4.28 4.39
CA ASN A 193 18.67 3.62 4.64
C ASN A 193 17.52 4.34 3.95
N LEU A 194 17.54 5.68 3.93
CA LEU A 194 16.54 6.47 3.21
C LEU A 194 16.57 6.21 1.69
N ASN A 195 17.77 6.21 1.09
CA ASN A 195 17.93 5.92 -0.34
C ASN A 195 17.52 4.49 -0.69
N GLU A 196 17.89 3.52 0.15
CA GLU A 196 17.46 2.14 0.04
C GLU A 196 15.93 2.03 0.10
N ALA A 197 15.29 2.65 1.09
CA ALA A 197 13.84 2.66 1.26
C ALA A 197 13.11 3.19 0.01
N PHE A 198 13.56 4.31 -0.56
CA PHE A 198 13.00 4.82 -1.81
C PHE A 198 13.15 3.85 -2.99
N LEU A 199 14.27 3.12 -3.06
CA LEU A 199 14.48 2.10 -4.08
C LEU A 199 13.55 0.89 -3.85
N LEU A 200 13.38 0.46 -2.60
CA LEU A 200 12.48 -0.64 -2.25
C LEU A 200 11.03 -0.32 -2.61
N HIS A 201 10.56 0.92 -2.42
CA HIS A 201 9.23 1.33 -2.88
C HIS A 201 9.07 1.16 -4.40
N LYS A 202 10.08 1.58 -5.18
CA LYS A 202 10.07 1.45 -6.64
C LYS A 202 10.11 0.00 -7.09
N ILE A 203 10.89 -0.84 -6.42
CA ILE A 203 10.99 -2.27 -6.75
C ILE A 203 9.70 -2.99 -6.40
N LEU A 204 9.16 -2.79 -5.19
CA LEU A 204 7.90 -3.40 -4.75
C LEU A 204 6.75 -3.00 -5.67
N TYR A 205 6.65 -1.72 -6.04
CA TYR A 205 5.68 -1.26 -7.04
C TYR A 205 5.79 -2.03 -8.36
N LYS A 206 7.00 -2.12 -8.94
CA LYS A 206 7.22 -2.80 -10.22
C LYS A 206 6.97 -4.30 -10.13
N PHE A 207 7.42 -4.92 -9.06
CA PHE A 207 7.22 -6.35 -8.80
C PHE A 207 5.73 -6.66 -8.77
N THR A 208 4.97 -5.99 -7.90
CA THR A 208 3.52 -6.19 -7.78
C THR A 208 2.77 -5.87 -9.08
N TYR A 209 3.17 -4.83 -9.80
CA TYR A 209 2.58 -4.48 -11.09
C TYR A 209 2.75 -5.60 -12.12
N GLU A 210 3.95 -6.19 -12.21
CA GLU A 210 4.22 -7.27 -13.16
C GLU A 210 3.50 -8.57 -12.78
N GLU A 211 3.43 -8.92 -11.48
CA GLU A 211 2.64 -10.05 -10.99
C GLU A 211 1.15 -9.87 -11.35
N LEU A 212 0.59 -8.69 -11.11
CA LEU A 212 -0.80 -8.37 -11.44
C LEU A 212 -1.06 -8.45 -12.95
N LYS A 213 -0.15 -7.89 -13.75
CA LYS A 213 -0.27 -7.86 -15.22
C LYS A 213 -0.22 -9.26 -15.85
N LYS A 214 0.55 -10.18 -15.27
CA LYS A 214 0.63 -11.58 -15.71
C LYS A 214 -0.49 -12.45 -15.14
N GLY A 215 -1.25 -11.96 -14.16
CA GLY A 215 -2.25 -12.75 -13.43
C GLY A 215 -1.63 -13.73 -12.43
N GLU A 216 -0.41 -13.45 -11.97
CA GLU A 216 0.33 -14.23 -10.98
C GLU A 216 0.02 -13.75 -9.55
N LEU A 217 -0.43 -12.49 -9.38
CA LEU A 217 -0.93 -11.99 -8.10
C LEU A 217 -2.27 -12.66 -7.75
N VAL A 218 -2.27 -13.48 -6.69
CA VAL A 218 -3.48 -14.08 -6.12
C VAL A 218 -4.07 -13.12 -5.09
N TYR A 219 -5.23 -12.54 -5.37
CA TYR A 219 -5.97 -11.59 -4.52
C TYR A 219 -7.44 -11.75 -4.78
#